data_AF-A0A484LM52-F1
#
_entry.id   AF-A0A484LM52-F1
#
_cell.length_a   1.000
_cell.length_b   1.000
_cell.length_c   1.000
_cell.angle_alpha   90.00
_cell.angle_beta   90.00
_cell.angle_gamma   90.00
#
_symmetry.space_group_name_H-M   'P 1'
#
loop_
_entity.id
_entity.type
_entity.pdbx_description
1 polymer ?
#
loop_
_entity_poly.entity_id
_entity_poly.type
_entity_poly.pdbx_seq_one_letter_code
_entity_poly.pdbx_strand_id
1 'polypeptide(L)'
;MSSSASSPHRSRSGERPRFFDTMAKNLCWAKADIVPGRHPERWRKDAAGNIVCKRFCNCQGCLCFEYDHIVPFSKGGESTWDNCQILQTRVNRFKSDKDQVDPAQLKGYSCDINFTDKELDIIEMAVYGDVIRPGKECRCRTVAEMLGTYKSKDKLAACKLPQTGE
;
A
#
# COMPACT_ATOMS: atom_id res chain seq x y z
N MET A 1 -24.39 28.89 37.06
CA MET A 1 -23.98 27.50 36.78
C MET A 1 -25.22 26.72 36.40
N SER A 2 -25.44 26.49 35.11
CA SER A 2 -26.51 25.59 34.63
C SER A 2 -25.90 24.68 33.57
N SER A 3 -25.78 23.43 33.96
CA SER A 3 -25.07 22.36 33.26
C SER A 3 -25.85 21.95 32.01
N SER A 4 -25.24 22.10 30.84
CA SER A 4 -25.73 21.52 29.59
C SER A 4 -25.53 20.01 29.65
N ALA A 5 -26.63 19.25 29.73
CA ALA A 5 -26.59 17.80 29.61
C ALA A 5 -26.25 17.43 28.17
N SER A 6 -25.05 16.88 27.97
CA SER A 6 -24.62 16.30 26.69
C SER A 6 -25.53 15.13 26.31
N SER A 7 -26.22 15.25 25.19
CA SER A 7 -27.04 14.18 24.64
C SER A 7 -26.17 12.99 24.24
N PRO A 8 -26.53 11.74 24.58
CA PRO A 8 -25.80 10.57 24.14
C PRO A 8 -26.00 10.40 22.64
N HIS A 9 -24.89 10.27 21.91
CA HIS A 9 -24.86 10.00 20.48
C HIS A 9 -25.51 8.62 20.23
N ARG A 10 -26.81 8.62 19.90
CA ARG A 10 -27.56 7.43 19.52
C ARG A 10 -26.97 6.91 18.21
N SER A 11 -26.26 5.78 18.23
CA SER A 11 -25.91 5.07 17.00
C SER A 11 -27.23 4.68 16.32
N ARG A 12 -27.46 5.16 15.09
CA ARG A 12 -28.56 4.67 14.26
C ARG A 12 -28.24 3.22 13.91
N SER A 13 -28.85 2.29 14.62
CA SER A 13 -28.87 0.87 14.29
C SER A 13 -29.52 0.69 12.91
N GLY A 14 -28.71 0.65 11.86
CA GLY A 14 -29.14 0.50 10.47
C GLY A 14 -28.27 1.22 9.43
N GLU A 15 -27.32 2.08 9.82
CA GLU A 15 -26.39 2.69 8.86
C GLU A 15 -25.22 1.75 8.54
N ARG A 16 -25.12 1.36 7.27
CA ARG A 16 -24.00 0.55 6.76
C ARG A 16 -22.68 1.32 6.92
N PRO A 17 -21.61 0.69 7.44
CA PRO A 17 -20.34 1.36 7.68
C PRO A 17 -19.70 1.79 6.36
N ARG A 18 -19.13 3.01 6.32
CA ARG A 18 -18.41 3.54 5.14
C ARG A 18 -16.95 3.05 5.07
N PHE A 19 -16.43 2.43 6.12
CA PHE A 19 -15.05 1.94 6.15
C PHE A 19 -15.01 0.42 5.94
N PHE A 20 -13.94 -0.04 5.28
CA PHE A 20 -13.61 -1.46 5.21
C PHE A 20 -13.02 -1.93 6.55
N ASP A 21 -13.52 -3.04 7.08
CA ASP A 21 -12.94 -3.69 8.25
C ASP A 21 -11.59 -4.37 7.90
N THR A 22 -10.93 -4.91 8.92
CA THR A 22 -9.61 -5.57 8.76
C THR A 22 -9.67 -6.78 7.83
N MET A 23 -10.74 -7.58 7.91
CA MET A 23 -10.89 -8.77 7.06
C MET A 23 -11.08 -8.35 5.60
N ALA A 24 -11.93 -7.35 5.35
CA ALA A 24 -12.17 -6.81 4.03
C ALA A 24 -10.90 -6.22 3.42
N LYS A 25 -10.12 -5.46 4.19
CA LYS A 25 -8.81 -4.93 3.72
C LYS A 25 -7.81 -6.03 3.38
N ASN A 26 -7.77 -7.10 4.17
CA ASN A 26 -6.85 -8.22 3.92
C ASN A 26 -7.22 -8.98 2.64
N LEU A 27 -8.50 -9.30 2.47
CA LEU A 27 -9.01 -9.98 1.28
C LEU A 27 -8.89 -9.09 0.03
N CYS A 28 -9.20 -7.80 0.15
CA CYS A 28 -9.04 -6.80 -0.91
C CYS A 28 -7.59 -6.70 -1.41
N TRP A 29 -6.61 -6.67 -0.49
CA TRP A 29 -5.20 -6.71 -0.85
C TRP A 29 -4.78 -8.03 -1.51
N ALA A 30 -5.26 -9.16 -0.98
CA ALA A 30 -4.93 -10.48 -1.51
C ALA A 30 -5.49 -10.70 -2.93
N LYS A 31 -6.66 -10.12 -3.22
CA LYS A 31 -7.35 -10.13 -4.52
C LYS A 31 -6.62 -9.32 -5.60
N ALA A 32 -5.90 -8.27 -5.22
CA ALA A 32 -5.20 -7.40 -6.17
C ALA A 32 -4.10 -8.15 -6.94
N ASP A 33 -3.77 -7.67 -8.14
CA ASP A 33 -2.79 -8.32 -9.00
C ASP A 33 -1.39 -8.33 -8.38
N ILE A 34 -0.66 -9.43 -8.56
CA ILE A 34 0.72 -9.58 -8.06
C ILE A 34 1.68 -8.81 -8.96
N VAL A 35 2.71 -8.21 -8.36
CA VAL A 35 3.87 -7.69 -9.09
C VAL A 35 4.85 -8.85 -9.33
N PRO A 36 5.12 -9.26 -10.59
CA PRO A 36 6.04 -10.36 -10.86
C PRO A 36 7.42 -10.12 -10.24
N GLY A 37 8.00 -11.17 -9.64
CA GLY A 37 9.31 -11.07 -9.00
C GLY A 37 9.34 -10.29 -7.69
N ARG A 38 8.18 -10.02 -7.06
CA ARG A 38 8.06 -9.33 -5.77
C ARG A 38 7.24 -10.11 -4.75
N HIS A 39 7.47 -9.85 -3.46
CA HIS A 39 6.71 -10.48 -2.38
C HIS A 39 5.22 -10.04 -2.42
N PRO A 40 4.26 -10.96 -2.59
CA PRO A 40 2.84 -10.63 -2.80
C PRO A 40 2.17 -10.01 -1.55
N GLU A 41 2.74 -10.16 -0.37
CA GLU A 41 2.23 -9.47 0.83
C GLU A 41 2.73 -8.03 0.97
N ARG A 42 3.80 -7.66 0.25
CA ARG A 42 4.44 -6.34 0.32
C ARG A 42 4.08 -5.47 -0.88
N TRP A 43 3.98 -6.08 -2.05
CA TRP A 43 3.80 -5.40 -3.33
C TRP A 43 2.58 -5.94 -4.08
N ARG A 44 1.77 -5.04 -4.63
CA ARG A 44 0.64 -5.34 -5.51
C ARG A 44 0.56 -4.34 -6.64
N LYS A 45 -0.18 -4.69 -7.68
CA LYS A 45 -0.68 -3.74 -8.67
C LYS A 45 -2.06 -3.28 -8.23
N ASP A 46 -2.28 -1.98 -8.30
CA ASP A 46 -3.59 -1.38 -8.09
C ASP A 46 -4.52 -1.65 -9.31
N ALA A 47 -5.79 -1.27 -9.21
CA ALA A 47 -6.75 -1.52 -10.31
C ALA A 47 -6.43 -0.73 -11.60
N ALA A 48 -5.53 0.26 -11.55
CA ALA A 48 -4.99 0.97 -12.71
C ALA A 48 -3.61 0.41 -13.14
N GLY A 49 -3.18 -0.73 -12.60
CA GLY A 49 -1.92 -1.38 -12.94
C GLY A 49 -0.66 -0.71 -12.37
N ASN A 50 -0.79 0.17 -11.37
CA ASN A 50 0.33 0.83 -10.71
C ASN A 50 0.91 -0.05 -9.60
N ILE A 51 2.23 -0.08 -9.47
CA ILE A 51 2.89 -0.76 -8.35
C ILE A 51 2.64 0.04 -7.06
N VAL A 52 2.16 -0.62 -6.01
CA VAL A 52 1.94 -0.04 -4.69
C VAL A 52 2.51 -0.93 -3.60
N CYS A 53 2.91 -0.32 -2.48
CA CYS A 53 3.52 -1.02 -1.34
C CYS A 53 2.57 -1.05 -0.14
N LYS A 54 2.42 -2.20 0.52
CA LYS A 54 1.51 -2.39 1.67
C LYS A 54 1.78 -1.41 2.82
N ARG A 55 3.05 -1.06 3.06
CA ARG A 55 3.45 -0.08 4.09
C ARG A 55 3.05 1.35 3.76
N PHE A 56 2.79 1.65 2.50
CA PHE A 56 2.41 2.98 2.02
C PHE A 56 0.89 3.13 1.88
N CYS A 57 0.15 2.63 2.86
CA CYS A 57 -1.29 2.83 2.96
C CYS A 57 -1.58 4.24 3.53
N ASN A 58 -2.52 4.98 2.93
CA ASN A 58 -2.96 6.31 3.39
C ASN A 58 -1.86 7.38 3.39
N CYS A 59 -0.99 7.39 2.37
CA CYS A 59 0.03 8.42 2.17
C CYS A 59 -0.01 9.04 0.77
N GLN A 60 0.85 10.03 0.54
CA GLN A 60 1.07 10.63 -0.77
C GLN A 60 2.37 10.13 -1.38
N GLY A 61 2.32 9.72 -2.64
CA GLY A 61 3.49 9.21 -3.35
C GLY A 61 3.10 8.19 -4.41
N CYS A 62 4.03 7.87 -5.29
CA CYS A 62 3.77 7.01 -6.45
C CYS A 62 3.62 5.53 -6.11
N LEU A 63 4.03 5.13 -4.90
CA LEU A 63 3.82 3.78 -4.36
C LEU A 63 2.77 3.75 -3.24
N CYS A 64 2.19 4.91 -2.91
CA CYS A 64 1.15 5.04 -1.90
C CYS A 64 -0.22 4.67 -2.46
N PHE A 65 -1.04 4.03 -1.63
CA PHE A 65 -2.38 3.61 -2.00
C PHE A 65 -3.39 3.86 -0.89
N GLU A 66 -4.66 3.83 -1.28
CA GLU A 66 -5.80 3.81 -0.39
C GLU A 66 -6.74 2.65 -0.79
N TYR A 67 -7.53 2.17 0.17
CA TYR A 67 -8.63 1.26 -0.12
C TYR A 67 -9.83 2.08 -0.60
N ASP A 68 -10.36 1.70 -1.75
CA ASP A 68 -11.43 2.40 -2.44
C ASP A 68 -12.59 1.46 -2.73
N HIS A 69 -13.80 2.02 -2.81
CA HIS A 69 -14.99 1.29 -3.22
C HIS A 69 -15.07 1.25 -4.75
N ILE A 70 -15.16 0.06 -5.34
CA ILE A 70 -15.36 -0.12 -6.79
C ILE A 70 -16.61 0.64 -7.22
N VAL A 71 -17.76 0.31 -6.62
CA VAL A 71 -18.98 1.12 -6.66
C VAL A 71 -18.93 2.09 -5.48
N PRO A 72 -18.90 3.43 -5.70
CA PRO A 72 -18.78 4.40 -4.62
C PRO A 72 -19.85 4.24 -3.54
N PHE A 73 -19.47 4.48 -2.28
CA PHE A 73 -20.40 4.42 -1.16
C PHE A 73 -21.63 5.33 -1.36
N SER A 74 -21.43 6.54 -1.89
CA SER A 74 -22.51 7.50 -2.21
C SER A 74 -23.51 6.98 -3.25
N LYS A 75 -23.14 5.95 -4.02
CA LYS A 75 -23.96 5.31 -5.06
C LYS A 75 -24.49 3.95 -4.65
N GLY A 76 -24.45 3.62 -3.36
CA GLY A 76 -24.99 2.36 -2.84
C GLY A 76 -23.98 1.23 -2.69
N GLY A 77 -22.70 1.43 -3.03
CA GLY A 77 -21.69 0.38 -2.87
C GLY A 77 -21.35 0.11 -1.40
N GLU A 78 -21.37 -1.15 -0.99
CA GLU A 78 -21.12 -1.56 0.40
C GLU A 78 -19.62 -1.66 0.71
N SER A 79 -19.25 -1.58 1.99
CA SER A 79 -17.86 -1.69 2.43
C SER A 79 -17.43 -3.15 2.63
N THR A 80 -17.64 -3.98 1.60
CA THR A 80 -17.27 -5.41 1.57
C THR A 80 -15.94 -5.62 0.85
N TRP A 81 -15.34 -6.81 0.99
CA TRP A 81 -14.06 -7.13 0.35
C TRP A 81 -14.18 -7.21 -1.18
N ASP A 82 -15.35 -7.62 -1.65
CA ASP A 82 -15.73 -7.81 -3.05
C ASP A 82 -15.93 -6.48 -3.78
N ASN A 83 -16.47 -5.47 -3.08
CA ASN A 83 -16.56 -4.08 -3.56
C ASN A 83 -15.32 -3.24 -3.23
N CYS A 84 -14.25 -3.83 -2.69
CA CYS A 84 -13.01 -3.14 -2.40
C CYS A 84 -12.00 -3.30 -3.54
N GLN A 85 -11.28 -2.22 -3.84
CA GLN A 85 -10.06 -2.20 -4.63
C GLN A 85 -8.99 -1.36 -3.95
N ILE A 86 -7.73 -1.59 -4.30
CA ILE A 86 -6.64 -0.67 -3.96
C ILE A 86 -6.38 0.25 -5.15
N LEU A 87 -6.16 1.53 -4.87
CA LEU A 87 -5.81 2.53 -5.87
C LEU A 87 -4.67 3.40 -5.36
N GLN A 88 -3.72 3.73 -6.24
CA GLN A 88 -2.73 4.75 -5.97
C GLN A 88 -3.44 6.02 -5.51
N THR A 89 -2.97 6.66 -4.44
CA THR A 89 -3.72 7.74 -3.78
C THR A 89 -4.14 8.88 -4.74
N ARG A 90 -3.29 9.20 -5.73
CA ARG A 90 -3.60 10.20 -6.75
C ARG A 90 -4.73 9.74 -7.70
N VAL A 91 -4.68 8.48 -8.12
CA VAL A 91 -5.73 7.86 -8.95
C VAL A 91 -7.03 7.77 -8.17
N ASN A 92 -6.98 7.43 -6.88
CA ASN A 92 -8.16 7.41 -6.01
C ASN A 92 -8.83 8.79 -5.91
N ARG A 93 -8.03 9.85 -5.71
CA ARG A 93 -8.52 11.24 -5.69
C ARG A 93 -9.20 11.64 -7.00
N PHE A 94 -8.66 11.19 -8.13
CA PHE A 94 -9.29 11.42 -9.44
C PHE A 94 -10.61 10.65 -9.58
N LYS A 95 -10.65 9.39 -9.14
CA LYS A 95 -11.86 8.57 -9.18
C LYS A 95 -12.97 9.18 -8.32
N SER A 96 -12.67 9.57 -7.08
CA SER A 96 -13.66 10.16 -6.17
C SER A 96 -14.92 9.28 -6.06
N ASP A 97 -16.09 9.85 -6.33
CA ASP A 97 -17.42 9.25 -6.36
C ASP A 97 -17.89 8.91 -7.78
N LYS A 98 -16.99 8.96 -8.78
CA LYS A 98 -17.27 8.47 -10.12
C LYS A 98 -17.39 6.95 -10.07
N ASP A 99 -18.35 6.45 -10.84
CA ASP A 99 -18.61 5.02 -11.01
C ASP A 99 -18.35 4.69 -12.48
N GLN A 100 -17.95 3.46 -12.76
CA GLN A 100 -17.63 2.99 -14.12
C GLN A 100 -16.59 3.88 -14.84
N VAL A 101 -15.55 4.31 -14.12
CA VAL A 101 -14.43 5.06 -14.71
C VAL A 101 -13.61 4.10 -15.57
N ASP A 102 -13.34 4.50 -16.80
CA ASP A 102 -12.51 3.74 -17.73
C ASP A 102 -11.09 3.51 -17.15
N PRO A 103 -10.58 2.25 -17.15
CA PRO A 103 -9.23 1.96 -16.68
C PRO A 103 -8.13 2.77 -17.37
N ALA A 104 -8.27 3.10 -18.66
CA ALA A 104 -7.26 3.93 -19.33
C ALA A 104 -7.31 5.37 -18.83
N GLN A 105 -8.49 5.89 -18.52
CA GLN A 105 -8.64 7.17 -17.83
C GLN A 105 -8.01 7.16 -16.43
N LEU A 106 -8.24 6.11 -15.62
CA LEU A 106 -7.58 5.95 -14.32
C LEU A 106 -6.06 5.91 -14.47
N LYS A 107 -5.57 5.17 -15.48
CA LYS A 107 -4.13 5.08 -15.77
C LYS A 107 -3.54 6.45 -16.08
N GLY A 108 -4.25 7.31 -16.80
CA GLY A 108 -3.80 8.68 -17.14
C GLY A 108 -3.53 9.59 -15.94
N TYR A 109 -4.05 9.28 -14.75
CA TYR A 109 -3.78 10.03 -13.51
C TYR A 109 -2.72 9.37 -12.60
N SER A 110 -2.12 8.28 -13.07
CA SER A 110 -1.04 7.60 -12.37
C SER A 110 0.24 8.46 -12.37
N CYS A 111 1.12 8.21 -11.42
CA CYS A 111 2.48 8.73 -11.53
C CYS A 111 3.20 8.19 -12.78
N ASP A 112 3.90 9.08 -13.47
CA ASP A 112 4.84 8.73 -14.54
C ASP A 112 6.24 8.47 -13.98
N ILE A 113 6.34 7.48 -13.08
CA ILE A 113 7.62 7.00 -12.54
C ILE A 113 7.64 5.49 -12.68
N ASN A 114 8.60 4.99 -13.47
CA ASN A 114 8.82 3.57 -13.67
C ASN A 114 9.99 3.11 -12.79
N PHE A 115 9.66 2.47 -11.66
CA PHE A 115 10.67 1.93 -10.77
C PHE A 115 11.30 0.67 -11.35
N THR A 116 12.62 0.65 -11.41
CA THR A 116 13.41 -0.54 -11.68
C THR A 116 13.38 -1.49 -10.49
N ASP A 117 13.78 -2.74 -10.72
CA ASP A 117 13.89 -3.70 -9.62
C ASP A 117 14.89 -3.28 -8.52
N LYS A 118 15.94 -2.54 -8.90
CA LYS A 118 16.92 -2.05 -7.94
C LYS A 118 16.34 -0.95 -7.04
N GLU A 119 15.54 -0.05 -7.62
CA GLU A 119 14.88 1.01 -6.86
C GLU A 119 13.81 0.45 -5.92
N LEU A 120 13.01 -0.51 -6.39
CA LEU A 120 12.05 -1.20 -5.53
C LEU A 120 12.76 -1.97 -4.40
N ASP A 121 13.91 -2.60 -4.66
CA ASP A 121 14.72 -3.23 -3.61
C ASP A 121 15.16 -2.19 -2.55
N ILE A 122 15.65 -1.01 -2.96
CA ILE A 122 16.05 0.06 -2.03
C ILE A 122 14.87 0.54 -1.19
N ILE A 123 13.71 0.72 -1.81
CA ILE A 123 12.50 1.17 -1.12
C ILE A 123 12.02 0.10 -0.13
N GLU A 124 12.05 -1.18 -0.53
CA GLU A 124 11.72 -2.30 0.36
C GLU A 124 12.66 -2.35 1.58
N MET A 125 13.96 -2.18 1.35
CA MET A 125 14.96 -2.05 2.40
C MET A 125 14.65 -0.89 3.35
N ALA A 126 14.24 0.27 2.81
CA ALA A 126 13.93 1.44 3.61
C ALA A 126 12.68 1.26 4.49
N VAL A 127 11.68 0.51 4.01
CA VAL A 127 10.39 0.37 4.73
C VAL A 127 10.23 -0.91 5.54
N TYR A 128 10.95 -1.98 5.20
CA TYR A 128 10.89 -3.27 5.90
C TYR A 128 12.22 -3.64 6.58
N GLY A 129 13.33 -3.05 6.17
CA GLY A 129 14.67 -3.41 6.66
C GLY A 129 15.29 -4.60 5.94
N ASP A 130 14.61 -5.16 4.95
CA ASP A 130 15.01 -6.32 4.18
C ASP A 130 14.39 -6.30 2.76
N VAL A 131 14.84 -7.22 1.92
CA VAL A 131 14.26 -7.51 0.60
C VAL A 131 13.94 -8.98 0.56
N ILE A 132 12.72 -9.33 0.13
CA ILE A 132 12.31 -10.72 -0.05
C ILE A 132 11.75 -10.89 -1.46
N ARG A 133 12.49 -11.58 -2.34
CA ARG A 133 12.02 -11.96 -3.68
C ARG A 133 12.75 -13.19 -4.23
N PRO A 134 12.23 -13.86 -5.26
CA PRO A 134 12.90 -15.01 -5.88
C PRO A 134 14.35 -14.68 -6.23
N GLY A 135 15.29 -15.48 -5.70
CA GLY A 135 16.72 -15.32 -5.91
C GLY A 135 17.40 -14.19 -5.11
N LYS A 136 16.68 -13.46 -4.26
CA LYS A 136 17.26 -12.41 -3.40
C LYS A 136 16.47 -12.27 -2.09
N GLU A 137 17.06 -12.75 -1.02
CA GLU A 137 16.58 -12.55 0.35
C GLU A 137 17.73 -11.97 1.18
N CYS A 138 17.57 -10.74 1.68
CA CYS A 138 18.66 -10.05 2.36
C CYS A 138 18.17 -8.95 3.30
N ARG A 139 18.96 -8.58 4.31
CA ARG A 139 18.68 -7.48 5.24
C ARG A 139 19.57 -6.26 5.04
N CYS A 140 19.12 -5.13 5.55
CA CYS A 140 19.97 -3.96 5.79
C CYS A 140 21.08 -4.26 6.80
N ARG A 141 22.28 -3.76 6.53
CA ARG A 141 23.38 -3.75 7.51
C ARG A 141 23.19 -2.60 8.48
N THR A 142 23.65 -2.80 9.70
CA THR A 142 23.91 -1.68 10.61
C THR A 142 25.17 -0.92 10.17
N VAL A 143 25.30 0.34 10.62
CA VAL A 143 26.52 1.13 10.38
C VAL A 143 27.75 0.45 11.01
N ALA A 144 27.61 -0.19 12.17
CA ALA A 144 28.70 -0.92 12.82
C ALA A 144 29.20 -2.12 12.01
N GLU A 145 28.30 -2.85 11.34
CA GLU A 145 28.70 -3.90 10.40
C GLU A 145 29.40 -3.35 9.17
N MET A 146 28.94 -2.22 8.65
CA MET A 146 29.61 -1.53 7.53
C MET A 146 31.02 -1.05 7.91
N LEU A 147 31.21 -0.56 9.13
CA LEU A 147 32.50 -0.12 9.66
C LEU A 147 33.38 -1.29 10.15
N GLY A 148 32.89 -2.52 10.13
CA GLY A 148 33.62 -3.71 10.60
C GLY A 148 33.80 -3.76 12.12
N THR A 149 33.20 -2.85 12.88
CA THR A 149 33.29 -2.81 14.35
C THR A 149 32.38 -3.83 15.02
N TYR A 150 31.44 -4.41 14.27
CA TYR A 150 30.53 -5.44 14.75
C TYR A 150 30.30 -6.52 13.69
N LYS A 151 30.29 -7.79 14.11
CA LYS A 151 29.88 -8.93 13.27
C LYS A 151 28.52 -9.42 13.76
N SER A 152 27.50 -9.29 12.90
CA SER A 152 26.15 -9.77 13.23
C SER A 152 26.10 -11.28 13.39
N LYS A 153 25.23 -11.73 14.30
CA LYS A 153 24.87 -13.14 14.49
C LYS A 153 23.71 -13.59 13.60
N ASP A 154 23.11 -12.65 12.87
CA ASP A 154 22.02 -12.93 11.95
C ASP A 154 22.51 -13.80 10.79
N LYS A 155 21.75 -14.86 10.49
CA LYS A 155 22.03 -15.80 9.40
C LYS A 155 21.66 -15.21 8.04
N LEU A 156 20.77 -14.22 8.00
CA LEU A 156 20.35 -13.61 6.75
C LEU A 156 21.48 -12.74 6.19
N ALA A 157 21.80 -12.99 4.92
CA ALA A 157 22.82 -12.25 4.21
C ALA A 157 22.44 -10.76 4.15
N ALA A 158 23.44 -9.91 4.27
CA ALA A 158 23.23 -8.49 4.10
C ALA A 158 23.08 -8.12 2.62
N CYS A 159 22.15 -7.22 2.31
CA CYS A 159 21.96 -6.71 0.97
C CYS A 159 23.22 -6.01 0.48
N LYS A 160 23.61 -6.29 -0.76
CA LYS A 160 24.58 -5.46 -1.49
C LYS A 160 23.86 -4.19 -1.90
N LEU A 161 24.13 -3.08 -1.22
CA LEU A 161 23.70 -1.77 -1.69
C LEU A 161 24.33 -1.53 -3.07
N PRO A 162 23.63 -0.89 -4.02
CA PRO A 162 24.31 -0.36 -5.20
C PRO A 162 25.43 0.53 -4.67
N GLN A 163 26.66 0.22 -5.07
CA GLN A 163 27.83 0.98 -4.65
C GLN A 163 27.54 2.45 -4.93
N THR A 164 27.68 3.31 -3.92
CA THR A 164 27.95 4.73 -4.16
C THR A 164 29.13 4.73 -5.12
N GLY A 165 28.89 5.13 -6.37
CA GLY A 165 29.92 5.15 -7.39
C GLY A 165 31.16 5.87 -6.87
N GLU A 166 32.32 5.27 -7.13
CA GLU A 166 33.49 6.06 -7.50
C GLU A 166 33.20 6.86 -8.76
#